data_AF-A0A2P7B4P1-F1
#
_entry.id   AF-A0A2P7B4P1-F1
#
_cell.length_a   1.000
_cell.length_b   1.000
_cell.length_c   1.000
_cell.angle_alpha   90.00
_cell.angle_beta   90.00
_cell.angle_gamma   90.00
#
_symmetry.space_group_name_H-M   'P 1'
#
loop_
_entity.id
_entity.type
_entity.pdbx_description
1 polymer ?
#
loop_
_entity_poly.entity_id
_entity_poly.type
_entity_poly.pdbx_seq_one_letter_code
_entity_poly.pdbx_strand_id
1 'polypeptide(L)' 'MKIAAFLAVASALIGAGCAASPRLADMAAEPAANPSFGTKSGHYRSVLGSYQHREPVDPKDWKKLNEDLAPTGEDS' A
#
# COMPACT_ATOMS: atom_id res chain seq x y z
N MET A 1 12.95 42.45 -9.30
CA MET A 1 12.07 41.69 -8.40
C MET A 1 12.01 40.18 -8.70
N LYS A 2 12.05 39.75 -9.97
CA LYS A 2 11.96 38.32 -10.34
C LYS A 2 13.11 37.45 -9.81
N ILE A 3 14.34 37.97 -9.86
CA ILE A 3 15.54 37.26 -9.39
C ILE A 3 15.51 37.01 -7.88
N ALA A 4 15.04 37.99 -7.10
CA ALA A 4 14.89 37.85 -5.65
C ALA A 4 13.85 36.76 -5.28
N ALA A 5 12.76 36.65 -6.06
CA ALA A 5 11.77 35.60 -5.87
C ALA A 5 12.34 34.20 -6.19
N PHE A 6 13.14 34.07 -7.26
CA PHE A 6 13.82 32.80 -7.57
C PHE A 6 14.81 32.37 -6.49
N LEU A 7 15.58 33.31 -5.93
CA LEU A 7 16.52 33.03 -4.85
C LEU A 7 15.80 32.63 -3.55
N ALA A 8 14.66 33.26 -3.25
CA ALA A 8 13.82 32.89 -2.11
C ALA A 8 13.22 31.48 -2.26
N VAL A 9 12.74 31.14 -3.45
CA VAL A 9 12.19 29.80 -3.74
C VAL A 9 13.29 28.73 -3.70
N ALA A 10 14.47 29.01 -4.28
CA ALA A 10 15.59 28.09 -4.28
C ALA A 10 16.10 27.82 -2.87
N SER A 11 16.23 28.84 -2.03
CA SER A 11 16.66 28.68 -0.62
C SER A 11 15.65 27.88 0.21
N ALA A 12 14.34 28.10 0.02
CA ALA A 12 13.30 27.31 0.68
C ALA A 12 13.33 25.84 0.26
N LEU A 13 13.53 25.55 -1.03
CA LEU A 13 13.63 24.18 -1.56
C LEU A 13 14.87 23.44 -1.04
N ILE A 14 16.02 24.12 -0.99
CA ILE A 14 17.27 23.54 -0.47
C ILE A 14 17.17 23.27 1.04
N GLY A 15 16.55 24.18 1.80
CA GLY A 15 16.35 24.02 3.25
C GLY A 15 15.38 22.89 3.60
N ALA A 16 14.30 22.73 2.83
CA ALA A 16 13.31 21.67 3.06
C ALA A 16 13.87 20.26 2.77
N GLY A 17 14.78 20.13 1.80
CA GLY A 17 15.42 18.85 1.45
C GLY A 17 16.51 18.41 2.43
N CYS A 18 17.26 19.34 3.02
CA CYS A 18 18.39 19.01 3.91
C CYS A 18 17.96 18.68 5.35
N ALA A 19 16.77 19.11 5.79
CA ALA A 19 16.19 18.72 7.07
C ALA A 19 15.38 17.40 6.99
N ALA A 20 15.25 16.81 5.79
CA ALA A 20 14.56 15.54 5.59
C ALA A 20 15.43 14.36 6.10
N SER A 21 15.43 14.23 7.42
CA SER A 21 15.78 13.02 8.19
C SER A 21 17.27 12.78 8.47
N PRO A 22 17.88 13.48 9.46
CA PRO A 22 19.09 12.98 10.13
C PRO A 22 18.91 11.53 10.62
N ARG A 23 17.67 11.14 10.94
CA ARG A 23 17.32 9.81 11.42
C ARG A 23 17.69 8.66 10.48
N LEU A 24 17.73 8.83 9.15
CA LEU A 24 18.09 7.71 8.27
C LEU A 24 19.60 7.46 8.21
N ALA A 25 20.42 8.52 8.26
CA ALA A 25 21.87 8.38 8.26
C ALA A 25 22.36 7.72 9.57
N ASP A 26 21.75 8.08 10.69
CA ASP A 26 22.08 7.51 11.99
C ASP A 26 21.70 6.01 12.09
N MET A 27 20.64 5.57 11.39
CA MET A 27 20.21 4.15 11.40
C MET A 27 21.25 3.20 10.80
N ALA A 28 22.12 3.69 9.91
CA ALA A 28 23.17 2.87 9.30
C ALA A 28 24.34 2.60 10.25
N ALA A 29 24.55 3.46 11.25
CA ALA A 29 25.60 3.33 12.27
C ALA A 29 25.10 2.59 13.53
N GLU A 30 23.78 2.50 13.70
CA GLU A 30 23.16 1.88 14.85
C GLU A 30 23.14 0.35 14.75
N PRO A 31 23.39 -0.38 15.86
CA PRO A 31 23.27 -1.83 15.87
C PRO A 31 21.86 -2.27 15.46
N ALA A 32 21.77 -3.26 14.56
CA ALA A 32 20.48 -3.81 14.11
C ALA A 32 19.60 -4.36 15.25
N ALA A 33 20.19 -4.63 16.42
CA ALA A 33 19.51 -5.09 17.63
C ALA A 33 19.10 -3.96 18.59
N ASN A 34 19.27 -2.67 18.23
CA ASN A 34 18.95 -1.57 19.13
C ASN A 34 17.41 -1.54 19.41
N PRO A 35 16.99 -1.77 20.67
CA PRO A 35 15.58 -1.89 21.03
C PRO A 35 14.81 -0.57 20.96
N SER A 36 15.50 0.59 20.86
CA SER A 36 14.83 1.89 20.66
C SER A 36 14.22 2.03 19.26
N PHE A 37 14.62 1.18 18.30
CA PHE A 37 14.01 1.10 16.96
C PHE A 37 12.89 0.08 16.88
N GLY A 38 12.30 -0.31 18.02
CA GLY A 38 11.19 -1.25 18.10
C GLY A 38 10.11 -0.93 17.06
N THR A 39 9.81 -1.92 16.22
CA THR A 39 8.66 -1.86 15.34
C THR A 39 7.41 -1.72 16.21
N LYS A 40 6.47 -0.85 15.84
CA LYS A 40 5.16 -0.79 16.51
C LYS A 40 4.61 -2.21 16.56
N SER A 41 4.12 -2.63 17.72
CA SER A 41 3.45 -3.93 17.86
C SER A 41 2.28 -3.99 16.87
N GLY A 42 2.46 -4.74 15.78
CA GLY A 42 1.39 -5.05 14.86
C GLY A 42 0.45 -6.05 15.54
N HIS A 43 -0.83 -5.72 15.63
CA HIS A 43 -1.82 -6.71 16.04
C HIS A 43 -2.09 -7.66 14.87
N TYR A 44 -2.07 -8.97 15.14
CA TYR A 44 -2.53 -9.97 14.18
C TYR A 44 -3.99 -9.65 13.79
N ARG A 45 -4.23 -9.45 12.50
CA ARG A 45 -5.58 -9.40 11.94
C ARG A 45 -5.83 -10.71 11.22
N SER A 46 -6.82 -11.45 11.68
CA SER A 46 -7.26 -12.66 10.99
C SER A 46 -7.73 -12.31 9.58
N VAL A 47 -7.14 -12.95 8.57
CA VAL A 47 -7.59 -12.88 7.17
C VAL A 47 -8.97 -13.52 6.99
N LEU A 48 -9.45 -14.27 7.98
CA LEU A 48 -10.72 -14.99 7.96
C LEU A 48 -11.90 -14.18 8.53
N GLY A 49 -11.73 -12.87 8.75
CA GLY A 49 -12.73 -12.02 9.42
C GLY A 49 -14.12 -11.97 8.77
N SER A 50 -14.29 -12.56 7.58
CA SER A 50 -15.56 -12.65 6.86
C SER A 50 -15.80 -14.03 6.23
N TYR A 51 -15.28 -15.12 6.82
CA TYR A 51 -15.59 -16.45 6.30
C TYR A 51 -17.11 -16.70 6.43
N GLN A 52 -17.77 -16.75 5.28
CA GLN A 52 -19.16 -17.17 5.17
C GLN A 52 -19.16 -18.61 4.68
N HIS A 53 -19.59 -19.52 5.55
CA HIS A 53 -19.75 -20.92 5.20
C HIS A 53 -20.73 -21.05 4.03
N ARG A 54 -20.33 -21.78 2.98
CA ARG A 54 -21.21 -22.13 1.86
C ARG A 54 -21.32 -23.64 1.83
N GLU A 55 -22.54 -24.14 1.92
CA GLU A 55 -22.79 -25.55 1.67
C GLU A 55 -22.65 -25.83 0.16
N PRO A 56 -22.14 -27.01 -0.22
CA PRO A 56 -22.24 -27.48 -1.58
C PRO A 56 -23.71 -27.51 -1.98
N VAL A 57 -24.10 -26.67 -2.94
CA VAL A 57 -25.33 -26.90 -3.69
C VAL A 57 -25.09 -28.10 -4.58
N ASP A 58 -26.10 -28.95 -4.77
CA ASP A 58 -26.03 -30.10 -5.69
C ASP A 58 -25.32 -29.72 -6.99
N PRO A 59 -24.48 -30.61 -7.56
CA PRO A 59 -23.75 -30.30 -8.77
C PRO A 59 -24.73 -29.87 -9.85
N LYS A 60 -24.76 -28.56 -10.12
CA LYS A 60 -25.54 -27.99 -11.22
C LYS A 60 -24.92 -28.48 -12.52
N ASP A 61 -25.74 -28.67 -13.54
CA ASP A 61 -25.25 -28.97 -14.88
C ASP A 61 -24.29 -27.86 -15.33
N TRP A 62 -23.00 -28.19 -15.40
CA TRP A 62 -21.94 -27.23 -15.69
C TRP A 62 -22.09 -26.63 -17.08
N LYS A 63 -22.68 -27.37 -18.03
CA LYS A 63 -22.86 -26.90 -19.41
C LYS A 63 -23.92 -25.80 -19.44
N LYS A 64 -25.05 -26.03 -18.77
CA LYS A 64 -26.11 -25.04 -18.63
C LYS A 64 -25.63 -23.77 -17.91
N LEU A 65 -24.86 -23.94 -16.83
CA LEU A 65 -24.29 -22.80 -16.10
C LEU A 65 -23.36 -21.95 -16.98
N ASN A 66 -22.60 -22.60 -17.87
CA ASN A 66 -21.68 -21.92 -18.76
C ASN A 66 -22.40 -21.16 -19.89
N GLU A 67 -23.52 -21.71 -20.39
CA GLU A 67 -24.41 -21.02 -21.33
C GLU A 67 -25.09 -19.81 -20.67
N ASP A 68 -25.61 -19.96 -19.44
CA ASP A 68 -26.30 -18.90 -18.70
C ASP A 68 -25.37 -17.73 -18.32
N LEU A 69 -24.07 -18.00 -18.08
CA LEU A 69 -23.07 -17.00 -17.67
C LEU A 69 -22.18 -16.52 -18.82
N ALA A 70 -22.34 -17.08 -20.03
CA ALA A 70 -21.56 -16.64 -21.18
C ALA A 70 -21.85 -15.14 -21.43
N PRO A 71 -20.83 -14.30 -21.66
CA PRO A 71 -21.06 -12.94 -22.10
C PRO A 71 -21.86 -12.99 -23.41
N THR A 72 -23.07 -12.46 -23.41
CA THR A 72 -23.72 -12.03 -24.64
C THR A 72 -22.85 -10.90 -25.18
N GLY A 73 -22.02 -11.22 -26.18
CA GLY A 73 -21.22 -10.22 -26.86
C GLY A 73 -22.12 -9.07 -27.28
N GLU A 74 -21.67 -7.84 -27.06
CA GLU A 74 -22.31 -6.67 -27.63
C GLU A 74 -22.32 -6.84 -29.16
N ASP A 75 -23.53 -6.95 -29.71
CA ASP A 75 -23.76 -6.93 -31.15
C ASP A 75 -23.07 -5.69 -31.75
N SER A 76 -22.01 -5.92 -32.54
CA SER A 76 -21.37 -4.89 -33.39
C SER A 76 -21.89 -5.00 -34.81
#